data_AF-A0A2N0LFT0-F1
#
_entry.id   AF-A0A2N0LFT0-F1
#
_cell.length_a   1.000
_cell.length_b   1.000
_cell.length_c   1.000
_cell.angle_alpha   90.00
_cell.angle_beta   90.00
_cell.angle_gamma   90.00
#
_symmetry.space_group_name_H-M   'P 1'
#
loop_
_entity.id
_entity.type
_entity.pdbx_description
1 polymer ?
#
loop_
_entity_poly.entity_id
_entity_poly.type
_entity_poly.pdbx_seq_one_letter_code
_entity_poly.pdbx_strand_id
1 'polypeptide(L)'
;MEKQEILEEMKLFAFQTGGFGKWLAPETDDEILDRLGRLDQENLSKAQLNQLLAFGHEAPFSDAFFTYYWLSVPKEHPYDVTTIPFFETEWSESLAIMSLAHLKWGLYRLYIDGLMWVVNVGAAYRQFRSMKTEELVAYFSERRFNSQLIKNRGPSLPLTQIPIDQRFLISEQACKSYGGYPDSPGELKDALLEAWRAHRGGRGARITIRNLLEGDFIKKEFFERQGEFIFSADDVLEEPIESEEDIDSKYQAAAVKFFRARNSGLNNTRMYLSMVGELDVYVATSMRTREDFRDMARTCDTVFSDVRLKDLCLRHFNPTLSAAEGH
;
A
#
# COMPACT_ATOMS: atom_id res chain seq x y z
N MET A 1 26.27 -18.96 -17.26
CA MET A 1 25.20 -17.97 -17.41
C MET A 1 25.76 -16.75 -18.11
N GLU A 2 25.05 -16.21 -19.11
CA GLU A 2 25.50 -15.04 -19.86
C GLU A 2 25.28 -13.74 -19.07
N LYS A 3 26.09 -12.71 -19.32
CA LYS A 3 26.03 -11.41 -18.61
C LYS A 3 24.61 -10.83 -18.54
N GLN A 4 23.87 -10.91 -19.64
CA GLN A 4 22.52 -10.38 -19.72
C GLN A 4 21.54 -11.12 -18.81
N GLU A 5 21.71 -12.44 -18.64
CA GLU A 5 20.89 -13.24 -17.74
C GLU A 5 21.14 -12.84 -16.28
N ILE A 6 22.42 -12.63 -15.90
CA ILE A 6 22.79 -12.18 -14.54
C ILE A 6 22.15 -10.83 -14.23
N LEU A 7 22.27 -9.88 -15.15
CA LEU A 7 21.73 -8.53 -14.98
C LEU A 7 20.20 -8.56 -14.89
N GLU A 8 19.53 -9.37 -15.71
CA GLU A 8 18.08 -9.53 -15.67
C GLU A 8 17.62 -10.19 -14.35
N GLU A 9 18.35 -11.19 -13.86
CA GLU A 9 18.06 -11.81 -12.57
C GLU A 9 18.26 -10.85 -11.39
N MET A 10 19.23 -9.95 -11.49
CA MET A 10 19.63 -9.00 -10.45
C MET A 10 18.99 -7.63 -10.58
N LYS A 11 18.16 -7.40 -11.60
CA LYS A 11 17.55 -6.08 -11.91
C LYS A 11 16.80 -5.44 -10.74
N LEU A 12 16.28 -6.25 -9.81
CA LEU A 12 15.58 -5.77 -8.61
C LEU A 12 16.50 -4.93 -7.69
N PHE A 13 17.80 -5.19 -7.75
CA PHE A 13 18.81 -4.53 -6.89
C PHE A 13 19.53 -3.38 -7.60
N ALA A 14 19.31 -3.22 -8.90
CA ALA A 14 19.93 -2.18 -9.71
C ALA A 14 19.17 -0.85 -9.58
N PHE A 15 19.78 0.14 -8.93
CA PHE A 15 19.20 1.47 -8.78
C PHE A 15 20.16 2.54 -9.29
N GLN A 16 19.62 3.54 -9.99
CA GLN A 16 20.42 4.65 -10.55
C GLN A 16 20.98 5.59 -9.47
N THR A 17 20.44 5.53 -8.25
CA THR A 17 20.95 6.24 -7.08
C THR A 17 22.21 5.53 -6.59
N GLY A 18 23.38 6.19 -6.65
CA GLY A 18 24.69 5.57 -6.42
C GLY A 18 24.91 4.80 -5.12
N GLY A 19 26.08 4.15 -5.01
CA GLY A 19 26.42 3.22 -3.94
C GLY A 19 26.07 1.78 -4.31
N PHE A 20 25.74 0.96 -3.30
CA PHE A 20 25.50 -0.49 -3.43
C PHE A 20 24.51 -0.87 -4.54
N GLY A 21 23.56 0.00 -4.89
CA GLY A 21 22.61 -0.20 -5.99
C GLY A 21 23.21 -0.12 -7.40
N LYS A 22 24.46 0.35 -7.55
CA LYS A 22 25.20 0.36 -8.83
C LYS A 22 26.10 -0.86 -9.01
N TRP A 23 26.23 -1.72 -8.01
CA TRP A 23 27.16 -2.84 -8.05
C TRP A 23 26.79 -3.87 -9.14
N LEU A 24 25.50 -4.04 -9.43
CA LEU A 24 24.95 -4.98 -10.43
C LEU A 24 24.05 -4.25 -11.44
N ALA A 25 24.65 -3.35 -12.22
CA ALA A 25 24.01 -2.55 -13.26
C ALA A 25 24.65 -2.83 -14.64
N PRO A 26 24.10 -2.33 -15.76
CA PRO A 26 24.70 -2.52 -17.08
C PRO A 26 26.15 -2.03 -17.20
N GLU A 27 26.56 -1.08 -16.35
CA GLU A 27 27.93 -0.55 -16.29
C GLU A 27 28.85 -1.31 -15.30
N THR A 28 28.39 -2.44 -14.75
CA THR A 28 29.19 -3.28 -13.84
C THR A 28 30.43 -3.82 -14.53
N ASP A 29 31.54 -3.86 -13.79
CA ASP A 29 32.82 -4.41 -14.28
C ASP A 29 32.65 -5.85 -14.77
N ASP A 30 33.22 -6.14 -15.94
CA ASP A 30 33.12 -7.44 -16.61
C ASP A 30 33.64 -8.59 -15.72
N GLU A 31 34.66 -8.34 -14.90
CA GLU A 31 35.23 -9.34 -13.99
C GLU A 31 34.22 -9.77 -12.91
N ILE A 32 33.36 -8.85 -12.46
CA ILE A 32 32.27 -9.15 -11.53
C ILE A 32 31.28 -10.09 -12.19
N LEU A 33 30.79 -9.75 -13.38
CA LEU A 33 29.81 -10.55 -14.10
C LEU A 33 30.37 -11.93 -14.49
N ASP A 34 31.62 -11.99 -14.95
CA ASP A 34 32.29 -13.23 -15.32
C ASP A 34 32.52 -14.15 -14.11
N ARG A 35 32.78 -13.58 -12.92
CA ARG A 35 32.86 -14.37 -11.69
C ARG A 35 31.49 -14.86 -11.24
N LEU A 36 30.46 -14.01 -11.30
CA LEU A 36 29.10 -14.39 -10.93
C LEU A 36 28.52 -15.45 -11.88
N GLY A 37 28.87 -15.41 -13.17
CA GLY A 37 28.43 -16.39 -14.17
C GLY A 37 28.95 -17.82 -13.95
N ARG A 38 29.92 -17.99 -13.03
CA ARG A 38 30.51 -19.26 -12.59
C ARG A 38 30.01 -19.73 -11.22
N LEU A 39 29.04 -19.05 -10.60
CA LEU A 39 28.59 -19.36 -9.24
C LEU A 39 28.09 -20.79 -9.07
N ASP A 40 27.41 -21.34 -10.08
CA ASP A 40 26.86 -22.69 -10.02
C ASP A 40 27.93 -23.79 -10.12
N GLN A 41 29.16 -23.44 -10.49
CA GLN A 41 30.31 -24.35 -10.55
C GLN A 41 31.35 -24.06 -9.47
N GLU A 42 31.46 -22.79 -9.05
CA GLU A 42 32.48 -22.30 -8.13
C GLU A 42 31.82 -21.44 -7.04
N ASN A 43 31.72 -22.01 -5.83
CA ASN A 43 31.20 -21.30 -4.66
C ASN A 43 31.96 -19.99 -4.41
N LEU A 44 31.23 -18.94 -4.06
CA LEU A 44 31.76 -17.61 -3.79
C LEU A 44 31.96 -17.42 -2.29
N SER A 45 33.22 -17.43 -1.88
CA SER A 45 33.62 -17.15 -0.51
C SER A 45 33.46 -15.66 -0.15
N LYS A 46 33.40 -15.36 1.15
CA LYS A 46 33.45 -13.98 1.67
C LYS A 46 34.60 -13.15 1.08
N ALA A 47 35.79 -13.74 1.01
CA ALA A 47 36.99 -13.05 0.53
C ALA A 47 36.85 -12.63 -0.94
N GLN A 48 36.34 -13.53 -1.78
CA GLN A 48 36.05 -13.24 -3.18
C GLN A 48 34.94 -12.20 -3.32
N LEU A 49 33.84 -12.31 -2.54
CA LEU A 49 32.78 -11.32 -2.61
C LEU A 49 33.26 -9.92 -2.19
N ASN A 50 34.13 -9.81 -1.17
CA ASN A 50 34.77 -8.54 -0.82
C ASN A 50 35.69 -7.99 -1.94
N GLN A 51 36.34 -8.85 -2.74
CA GLN A 51 37.09 -8.41 -3.92
C GLN A 51 36.16 -7.88 -5.02
N LEU A 52 35.04 -8.58 -5.29
CA LEU A 52 34.04 -8.13 -6.27
C LEU A 52 33.39 -6.80 -5.86
N LEU A 53 33.16 -6.60 -4.56
CA LEU A 53 32.70 -5.30 -4.04
C LEU A 53 33.74 -4.21 -4.27
N ALA A 54 35.03 -4.49 -4.06
CA ALA A 54 36.10 -3.52 -4.29
C ALA A 54 36.21 -3.11 -5.76
N PHE A 55 36.01 -4.04 -6.71
CA PHE A 55 35.89 -3.72 -8.14
C PHE A 55 34.69 -2.82 -8.44
N GLY A 56 33.58 -3.00 -7.70
CA GLY A 56 32.43 -2.11 -7.74
C GLY A 56 32.56 -0.81 -6.95
N HIS A 57 33.75 -0.50 -6.43
CA HIS A 57 34.01 0.64 -5.54
C HIS A 57 33.20 0.65 -4.24
N GLU A 58 32.74 -0.52 -3.80
CA GLU A 58 32.06 -0.71 -2.52
C GLU A 58 33.05 -1.18 -1.44
N ALA A 59 32.83 -0.69 -0.22
CA ALA A 59 33.70 -1.03 0.89
C ALA A 59 33.40 -2.45 1.41
N PRO A 60 34.39 -3.23 1.88
CA PRO A 60 34.20 -4.62 2.27
C PRO A 60 33.36 -4.78 3.55
N PHE A 61 32.90 -5.99 3.82
CA PHE A 61 32.15 -6.36 5.03
C PHE A 61 32.85 -7.44 5.89
N SER A 62 32.39 -7.57 7.14
CA SER A 62 32.87 -8.50 8.17
C SER A 62 32.40 -9.94 7.95
N ASP A 63 33.03 -10.91 8.61
CA ASP A 63 32.56 -12.31 8.65
C ASP A 63 31.15 -12.44 9.23
N ALA A 64 30.85 -11.64 10.25
CA ALA A 64 29.55 -11.63 10.89
C ALA A 64 28.45 -11.16 9.92
N PHE A 65 28.70 -10.08 9.17
CA PHE A 65 27.76 -9.60 8.15
C PHE A 65 27.50 -10.65 7.06
N PHE A 66 28.57 -11.26 6.53
CA PHE A 66 28.45 -12.30 5.52
C PHE A 66 27.63 -13.50 6.01
N THR A 67 27.99 -14.00 7.19
CA THR A 67 27.30 -15.14 7.82
C THR A 67 25.84 -14.81 8.11
N TYR A 68 25.57 -13.60 8.60
CA TYR A 68 24.23 -13.18 8.94
C TYR A 68 23.30 -13.19 7.71
N TYR A 69 23.72 -12.57 6.61
CA TYR A 69 22.85 -12.38 5.44
C TYR A 69 22.80 -13.56 4.46
N TRP A 70 23.88 -14.32 4.33
CA TRP A 70 23.94 -15.43 3.35
C TRP A 70 24.04 -16.81 3.97
N LEU A 71 24.57 -16.98 5.19
CA LEU A 71 24.86 -18.34 5.71
C LEU A 71 24.07 -18.68 6.97
N SER A 72 23.03 -17.93 7.31
CA SER A 72 22.27 -18.19 8.52
C SER A 72 20.80 -17.85 8.40
N VAL A 73 20.01 -18.51 9.25
CA VAL A 73 18.59 -18.27 9.50
C VAL A 73 18.46 -17.76 10.94
N PRO A 74 18.61 -16.45 11.19
CA PRO A 74 18.62 -15.93 12.55
C PRO A 74 17.25 -16.09 13.20
N LYS A 75 17.19 -16.86 14.30
CA LYS A 75 15.93 -17.16 15.02
C LYS A 75 15.24 -15.93 15.60
N GLU A 76 16.00 -14.87 15.84
CA GLU A 76 15.53 -13.63 16.44
C GLU A 76 15.43 -12.46 15.44
N HIS A 77 15.28 -12.77 14.15
CA HIS A 77 15.00 -11.73 13.17
C HIS A 77 13.51 -11.29 13.21
N PRO A 78 13.18 -10.02 12.89
CA PRO A 78 11.80 -9.50 12.88
C PRO A 78 10.82 -10.25 11.99
N TYR A 79 11.32 -10.94 10.96
CA TYR A 79 10.52 -11.76 10.06
C TYR A 79 11.23 -13.10 9.81
N ASP A 80 10.46 -14.09 9.34
CA ASP A 80 10.99 -15.40 9.01
C ASP A 80 11.74 -15.34 7.67
N VAL A 81 13.08 -15.42 7.75
CA VAL A 81 13.92 -15.33 6.55
C VAL A 81 13.79 -16.53 5.62
N THR A 82 13.20 -17.63 6.09
CA THR A 82 12.93 -18.82 5.27
C THR A 82 11.73 -18.65 4.34
N THR A 83 10.88 -17.65 4.61
CA THR A 83 9.70 -17.32 3.78
C THR A 83 10.01 -16.34 2.66
N ILE A 84 11.23 -15.81 2.62
CA ILE A 84 11.68 -14.91 1.56
C ILE A 84 11.82 -15.73 0.26
N PRO A 85 11.46 -15.16 -0.90
CA PRO A 85 11.69 -15.81 -2.19
C PRO A 85 13.11 -16.37 -2.33
N PHE A 86 13.21 -17.46 -3.07
CA PHE A 86 14.45 -18.17 -3.41
C PHE A 86 15.10 -18.95 -2.27
N PHE A 87 14.70 -18.83 -1.01
CA PHE A 87 15.35 -19.54 0.09
C PHE A 87 15.41 -21.07 -0.11
N GLU A 88 16.61 -21.64 0.07
CA GLU A 88 16.81 -23.09 0.16
C GLU A 88 17.49 -23.47 1.50
N THR A 89 17.06 -24.59 2.09
CA THR A 89 17.47 -24.98 3.44
C THR A 89 18.98 -25.22 3.56
N GLU A 90 19.61 -25.76 2.52
CA GLU A 90 21.04 -26.08 2.47
C GLU A 90 21.96 -24.86 2.63
N TRP A 91 21.47 -23.65 2.32
CA TRP A 91 22.29 -22.44 2.40
C TRP A 91 22.66 -22.06 3.83
N SER A 92 21.83 -22.44 4.80
CA SER A 92 22.07 -22.17 6.23
C SER A 92 23.20 -23.00 6.83
N GLU A 93 23.63 -24.06 6.15
CA GLU A 93 24.75 -24.93 6.56
C GLU A 93 25.99 -24.71 5.69
N SER A 94 25.90 -23.83 4.68
CA SER A 94 26.99 -23.55 3.78
C SER A 94 28.07 -22.66 4.41
N LEU A 95 29.29 -22.75 3.88
CA LEU A 95 30.42 -21.87 4.20
C LEU A 95 30.63 -20.77 3.16
N ALA A 96 29.88 -20.79 2.06
CA ALA A 96 30.01 -19.88 0.92
C ALA A 96 28.70 -19.75 0.14
N ILE A 97 28.61 -18.74 -0.72
CA ILE A 97 27.47 -18.60 -1.63
C ILE A 97 27.60 -19.63 -2.76
N MET A 98 26.57 -20.46 -2.96
CA MET A 98 26.63 -21.64 -3.84
C MET A 98 26.01 -21.44 -5.22
N SER A 99 25.22 -20.37 -5.39
CA SER A 99 24.49 -20.10 -6.63
C SER A 99 24.12 -18.62 -6.72
N LEU A 100 23.64 -18.20 -7.90
CA LEU A 100 23.14 -16.85 -8.08
C LEU A 100 21.86 -16.59 -7.26
N ALA A 101 20.99 -17.61 -7.13
CA ALA A 101 19.80 -17.55 -6.28
C ALA A 101 20.17 -17.35 -4.80
N HIS A 102 21.24 -18.00 -4.32
CA HIS A 102 21.75 -17.83 -2.97
C HIS A 102 22.28 -16.40 -2.76
N LEU A 103 23.07 -15.86 -3.70
CA LEU A 103 23.50 -14.45 -3.65
C LEU A 103 22.29 -13.50 -3.56
N LYS A 104 21.30 -13.73 -4.42
CA LYS A 104 20.06 -12.96 -4.51
C LYS A 104 19.26 -13.00 -3.21
N TRP A 105 19.18 -14.13 -2.52
CA TRP A 105 18.48 -14.23 -1.23
C TRP A 105 19.10 -13.33 -0.15
N GLY A 106 20.42 -13.35 0.01
CA GLY A 106 21.07 -12.47 1.00
C GLY A 106 21.02 -10.99 0.63
N LEU A 107 21.08 -10.65 -0.67
CA LEU A 107 20.81 -9.29 -1.14
C LEU A 107 19.36 -8.88 -0.83
N TYR A 108 18.39 -9.75 -1.10
CA TYR A 108 16.98 -9.48 -0.82
C TYR A 108 16.74 -9.14 0.64
N ARG A 109 17.36 -9.90 1.56
CA ARG A 109 17.34 -9.64 3.00
C ARG A 109 17.91 -8.28 3.35
N LEU A 110 19.11 -7.95 2.84
CA LEU A 110 19.75 -6.65 3.07
C LEU A 110 18.88 -5.49 2.56
N TYR A 111 18.23 -5.66 1.41
CA TYR A 111 17.33 -4.64 0.85
C TYR A 111 16.06 -4.48 1.69
N ILE A 112 15.41 -5.57 2.11
CA ILE A 112 14.28 -5.49 3.06
C ILE A 112 14.72 -4.74 4.31
N ASP A 113 15.79 -5.19 4.95
CA ASP A 113 16.25 -4.63 6.22
C ASP A 113 16.63 -3.15 6.09
N GLY A 114 17.33 -2.81 5.00
CA GLY A 114 17.74 -1.44 4.73
C GLY A 114 16.57 -0.51 4.44
N LEU A 115 15.53 -0.97 3.76
CA LEU A 115 14.32 -0.18 3.50
C LEU A 115 13.44 -0.07 4.74
N MET A 116 13.25 -1.17 5.48
CA MET A 116 12.35 -1.21 6.64
C MET A 116 12.91 -0.44 7.85
N TRP A 117 14.21 -0.55 8.12
CA TRP A 117 14.77 -0.05 9.39
C TRP A 117 15.68 1.16 9.24
N VAL A 118 16.16 1.43 8.03
CA VAL A 118 17.09 2.54 7.74
C VAL A 118 16.56 3.48 6.65
N VAL A 119 15.50 3.07 5.92
CA VAL A 119 14.89 3.80 4.77
C VAL A 119 15.83 3.94 3.56
N ASN A 120 17.08 3.48 3.68
CA ASN A 120 18.09 3.58 2.64
C ASN A 120 19.07 2.41 2.71
N VAL A 121 19.11 1.61 1.65
CA VAL A 121 19.93 0.38 1.59
C VAL A 121 21.43 0.68 1.69
N GLY A 122 21.92 1.77 1.07
CA GLY A 122 23.32 2.16 1.17
C GLY A 122 23.73 2.59 2.59
N ALA A 123 22.86 3.30 3.30
CA ALA A 123 23.08 3.65 4.70
C ALA A 123 23.06 2.41 5.60
N ALA A 124 22.11 1.49 5.35
CA ALA A 124 22.03 0.21 6.04
C ALA A 124 23.29 -0.62 5.84
N TYR A 125 23.76 -0.76 4.59
CA TYR A 125 25.00 -1.45 4.26
C TYR A 125 26.19 -0.86 5.04
N ARG A 126 26.35 0.46 5.02
CA ARG A 126 27.42 1.14 5.77
C ARG A 126 27.34 0.89 7.28
N GLN A 127 26.13 0.86 7.84
CA GLN A 127 25.89 0.62 9.25
C GLN A 127 26.19 -0.83 9.64
N PHE A 128 25.72 -1.80 8.86
CA PHE A 128 25.73 -3.21 9.21
C PHE A 128 27.04 -3.92 8.85
N ARG A 129 27.74 -3.50 7.77
CA ARG A 129 28.90 -4.22 7.20
C ARG A 129 30.05 -4.48 8.18
N SER A 130 30.18 -3.69 9.24
CA SER A 130 31.24 -3.82 10.24
C SER A 130 30.75 -4.37 11.58
N MET A 131 29.44 -4.60 11.74
CA MET A 131 28.87 -5.12 12.98
C MET A 131 29.34 -6.56 13.22
N LYS A 132 29.44 -6.91 14.51
CA LYS A 132 29.62 -8.28 14.99
C LYS A 132 28.30 -9.02 15.01
N THR A 133 28.36 -10.35 15.16
CA THR A 133 27.17 -11.21 15.16
C THR A 133 26.20 -10.81 16.26
N GLU A 134 26.71 -10.55 17.46
CA GLU A 134 25.89 -10.17 18.62
C GLU A 134 25.22 -8.82 18.42
N GLU A 135 25.89 -7.88 17.74
CA GLU A 135 25.35 -6.55 17.43
C GLU A 135 24.22 -6.63 16.40
N LEU A 136 24.39 -7.44 15.34
CA LEU A 136 23.34 -7.67 14.35
C LEU A 136 22.13 -8.36 14.97
N VAL A 137 22.36 -9.42 15.76
CA VAL A 137 21.28 -10.14 16.45
C VAL A 137 20.54 -9.20 17.41
N ALA A 138 21.24 -8.44 18.24
CA ALA A 138 20.62 -7.49 19.16
C ALA A 138 19.81 -6.41 18.41
N TYR A 139 20.41 -5.80 17.38
CA TYR A 139 19.75 -4.79 16.56
C TYR A 139 18.41 -5.27 16.01
N PHE A 140 18.38 -6.47 15.44
CA PHE A 140 17.16 -7.01 14.84
C PHE A 140 16.19 -7.60 15.88
N SER A 141 16.69 -8.20 16.96
CA SER A 141 15.85 -8.77 18.03
C SER A 141 15.04 -7.69 18.75
N GLU A 142 15.63 -6.52 19.00
CA GLU A 142 14.95 -5.36 19.61
C GLU A 142 13.79 -4.81 18.75
N ARG A 143 13.77 -5.11 17.44
CA ARG A 143 12.73 -4.66 16.50
C ARG A 143 11.59 -5.64 16.34
N ARG A 144 11.64 -6.78 17.01
CA ARG A 144 10.56 -7.76 16.99
C ARG A 144 9.36 -7.24 17.78
N PHE A 145 8.18 -7.44 17.24
CA PHE A 145 6.95 -7.19 17.98
C PHE A 145 6.76 -8.23 19.09
N ASN A 146 6.38 -7.78 20.28
CA ASN A 146 5.91 -8.69 21.33
C ASN A 146 4.50 -9.18 20.98
N SER A 147 4.45 -10.23 20.15
CA SER A 147 3.19 -10.81 19.67
C SER A 147 2.31 -11.33 20.80
N GLN A 148 2.89 -11.78 21.93
CA GLN A 148 2.10 -12.21 23.08
C GLN A 148 1.38 -11.04 23.75
N LEU A 149 2.04 -9.88 23.88
CA LEU A 149 1.40 -8.67 24.39
C LEU A 149 0.26 -8.20 23.46
N ILE A 150 0.48 -8.27 22.14
CA ILE A 150 -0.53 -7.99 21.12
C ILE A 150 -1.72 -8.96 21.19
N LYS A 151 -1.49 -10.24 21.51
CA LYS A 151 -2.56 -11.23 21.73
C LYS A 151 -3.34 -10.95 23.02
N ASN A 152 -2.64 -10.59 24.10
CA ASN A 152 -3.23 -10.45 25.44
C ASN A 152 -4.24 -9.30 25.56
N ARG A 153 -4.15 -8.26 24.73
CA ARG A 153 -5.12 -7.15 24.71
C ARG A 153 -6.52 -7.54 24.18
N GLY A 154 -6.65 -8.69 23.51
CA GLY A 154 -7.92 -9.16 22.94
C GLY A 154 -8.47 -8.29 21.79
N PRO A 155 -9.66 -8.67 21.27
CA PRO A 155 -10.31 -7.96 20.17
C PRO A 155 -10.78 -6.56 20.60
N SER A 156 -10.75 -5.62 19.67
CA SER A 156 -11.38 -4.30 19.86
C SER A 156 -12.90 -4.40 19.73
N LEU A 157 -13.60 -3.34 20.13
CA LEU A 157 -15.03 -3.20 19.84
C LEU A 157 -15.26 -3.24 18.32
N PRO A 158 -16.33 -3.90 17.85
CA PRO A 158 -16.58 -4.06 16.42
C PRO A 158 -16.94 -2.71 15.78
N LEU A 159 -16.43 -2.50 14.58
CA LEU A 159 -16.82 -1.37 13.74
C LEU A 159 -18.18 -1.63 13.08
N THR A 160 -18.91 -0.55 12.82
CA THR A 160 -20.12 -0.56 12.00
C THR A 160 -19.75 -0.81 10.55
N GLN A 161 -20.29 -1.86 9.95
CA GLN A 161 -19.98 -2.21 8.56
C GLN A 161 -20.61 -1.23 7.58
N ILE A 162 -19.81 -0.79 6.61
CA ILE A 162 -20.26 -0.01 5.44
C ILE A 162 -20.07 -0.91 4.21
N PRO A 163 -21.13 -1.19 3.43
CA PRO A 163 -21.02 -1.97 2.21
C PRO A 163 -19.93 -1.39 1.30
N ILE A 164 -19.08 -2.25 0.71
CA ILE A 164 -17.92 -1.83 -0.09
C ILE A 164 -18.34 -0.82 -1.16
N ASP A 165 -19.45 -1.07 -1.85
CA ASP A 165 -19.99 -0.19 -2.89
C ASP A 165 -20.49 1.17 -2.41
N GLN A 166 -20.59 1.39 -1.11
CA GLN A 166 -21.04 2.64 -0.47
C GLN A 166 -19.89 3.36 0.25
N ARG A 167 -18.70 2.76 0.37
CA ARG A 167 -17.56 3.37 1.09
C ARG A 167 -17.02 4.63 0.40
N PHE A 168 -17.27 4.83 -0.88
CA PHE A 168 -16.93 6.10 -1.55
C PHE A 168 -17.81 7.27 -1.09
N LEU A 169 -19.02 7.00 -0.58
CA LEU A 169 -19.97 8.04 -0.13
C LEU A 169 -19.53 8.75 1.15
N ILE A 170 -18.53 8.23 1.87
CA ILE A 170 -17.95 8.92 3.03
C ILE A 170 -16.74 9.79 2.65
N SER A 171 -16.44 9.92 1.36
CA SER A 171 -15.39 10.83 0.90
C SER A 171 -15.77 12.29 1.17
N GLU A 172 -14.76 13.15 1.21
CA GLU A 172 -14.94 14.59 1.28
C GLU A 172 -15.83 15.13 0.14
N GLN A 173 -15.62 14.64 -1.09
CA GLN A 173 -16.40 15.06 -2.27
C GLN A 173 -17.89 14.73 -2.14
N ALA A 174 -18.21 13.53 -1.64
CA ALA A 174 -19.58 13.12 -1.35
C ALA A 174 -20.21 13.95 -0.23
N CYS A 175 -19.45 14.24 0.83
CA CYS A 175 -19.93 15.06 1.95
C CYS A 175 -20.35 16.46 1.52
N LYS A 176 -19.57 17.11 0.65
CA LYS A 176 -19.88 18.44 0.13
C LYS A 176 -21.10 18.45 -0.79
N SER A 177 -21.42 17.32 -1.44
CA SER A 177 -22.48 17.24 -2.45
C SER A 177 -23.87 17.00 -1.88
N TYR A 178 -23.99 16.15 -0.85
CA TYR A 178 -25.28 15.76 -0.25
C TYR A 178 -25.70 16.63 0.94
N GLY A 179 -24.81 17.48 1.48
CA GLY A 179 -25.11 18.38 2.59
C GLY A 179 -25.06 17.73 3.98
N GLY A 180 -25.44 18.49 5.00
CA GLY A 180 -25.26 18.11 6.41
C GLY A 180 -26.38 17.26 7.02
N TYR A 181 -27.60 17.32 6.47
CA TYR A 181 -28.80 16.71 7.05
C TYR A 181 -29.69 16.06 5.97
N PRO A 182 -30.36 14.92 6.26
CA PRO A 182 -31.27 14.26 5.32
C PRO A 182 -32.39 15.14 4.78
N ASP A 183 -32.90 16.05 5.60
CA ASP A 183 -34.03 16.92 5.26
C ASP A 183 -33.62 18.24 4.58
N SER A 184 -32.31 18.49 4.46
CA SER A 184 -31.78 19.67 3.77
C SER A 184 -31.36 19.28 2.35
N PRO A 185 -31.87 19.94 1.30
CA PRO A 185 -31.34 19.71 -0.04
C PRO A 185 -29.84 20.05 -0.07
N GLY A 186 -29.03 19.12 -0.56
CA GLY A 186 -27.63 19.38 -0.89
C GLY A 186 -27.49 19.99 -2.27
N GLU A 187 -26.36 20.67 -2.52
CA GLU A 187 -26.12 21.39 -3.78
C GLU A 187 -26.18 20.50 -5.02
N LEU A 188 -25.92 19.20 -4.89
CA LEU A 188 -26.10 18.24 -5.99
C LEU A 188 -27.57 18.21 -6.49
N LYS A 189 -28.54 18.27 -5.57
CA LYS A 189 -29.97 18.25 -5.94
C LYS A 189 -30.32 19.51 -6.72
N ASP A 190 -29.88 20.66 -6.22
CA ASP A 190 -30.15 21.95 -6.84
C ASP A 190 -29.51 22.02 -8.24
N ALA A 191 -28.25 21.58 -8.36
CA ALA A 191 -27.56 21.50 -9.64
C ALA A 191 -28.30 20.61 -10.66
N LEU A 192 -28.80 19.44 -10.25
CA LEU A 192 -29.55 18.53 -11.11
C LEU A 192 -30.90 19.11 -11.56
N LEU A 193 -31.67 19.70 -10.64
CA LEU A 193 -32.97 20.32 -10.94
C LEU A 193 -32.80 21.51 -11.90
N GLU A 194 -31.78 22.32 -11.70
CA GLU A 194 -31.50 23.47 -12.57
C GLU A 194 -31.02 23.05 -13.96
N ALA A 195 -30.09 22.08 -14.04
CA ALA A 195 -29.65 21.53 -15.32
C ALA A 195 -30.81 20.91 -16.10
N TRP A 196 -31.73 20.23 -15.41
CA TRP A 196 -32.92 19.66 -16.03
C TRP A 196 -33.88 20.72 -16.57
N ARG A 197 -34.13 21.79 -15.82
CA ARG A 197 -34.96 22.92 -16.28
C ARG A 197 -34.38 23.60 -17.51
N ALA A 198 -33.05 23.77 -17.55
CA ALA A 198 -32.35 24.28 -18.72
C ALA A 198 -32.49 23.34 -19.93
N HIS A 199 -32.33 22.03 -19.74
CA HIS A 199 -32.52 21.01 -20.77
C HIS A 199 -33.95 21.00 -21.35
N ARG A 200 -34.99 21.06 -20.51
CA ARG A 200 -36.40 21.10 -21.01
C ARG A 200 -36.68 22.30 -21.90
N GLY A 201 -36.03 23.44 -21.68
CA GLY A 201 -36.16 24.62 -22.53
C GLY A 201 -35.65 24.45 -23.97
N GLY A 202 -34.80 23.44 -24.23
CA GLY A 202 -34.03 23.28 -25.46
C GLY A 202 -34.54 22.27 -26.50
N ARG A 203 -35.69 21.60 -26.27
CA ARG A 203 -36.23 20.38 -26.96
C ARG A 203 -35.93 19.10 -26.16
N GLY A 204 -36.74 18.86 -25.13
CA GLY A 204 -36.61 17.74 -24.19
C GLY A 204 -36.64 16.36 -24.85
N ALA A 205 -35.48 15.73 -24.91
CA ALA A 205 -35.31 14.28 -25.09
C ALA A 205 -34.95 13.63 -23.74
N ARG A 206 -35.05 12.31 -23.66
CA ARG A 206 -34.55 11.51 -22.53
C ARG A 206 -33.06 11.80 -22.32
N ILE A 207 -32.66 12.09 -21.08
CA ILE A 207 -31.28 12.45 -20.70
C ILE A 207 -30.85 11.60 -19.50
N THR A 208 -29.55 11.49 -19.23
CA THR A 208 -29.01 10.80 -18.05
C THR A 208 -28.52 11.80 -17.01
N ILE A 209 -28.32 11.35 -15.77
CA ILE A 209 -27.68 12.16 -14.72
C ILE A 209 -26.28 12.62 -15.17
N ARG A 210 -25.50 11.74 -15.82
CA ARG A 210 -24.22 12.09 -16.42
C ARG A 210 -24.34 13.29 -17.35
N ASN A 211 -25.25 13.22 -18.32
CA ASN A 211 -25.39 14.27 -19.33
C ASN A 211 -25.89 15.59 -18.73
N LEU A 212 -26.70 15.55 -17.67
CA LEU A 212 -27.10 16.75 -16.95
C LEU A 212 -25.92 17.39 -16.21
N LEU A 213 -25.02 16.57 -15.65
CA LEU A 213 -23.87 17.06 -14.90
C LEU A 213 -22.68 17.45 -15.79
N GLU A 214 -22.40 16.72 -16.87
CA GLU A 214 -21.28 16.95 -17.78
C GLU A 214 -21.61 17.94 -18.92
N GLY A 215 -22.89 18.11 -19.24
CA GLY A 215 -23.33 18.93 -20.37
C GLY A 215 -23.35 20.44 -20.12
N ASP A 216 -23.67 21.21 -21.16
CA ASP A 216 -23.74 22.68 -21.14
C ASP A 216 -24.91 23.24 -20.30
N PHE A 217 -25.63 22.38 -19.57
CA PHE A 217 -26.80 22.76 -18.78
C PHE A 217 -26.45 23.19 -17.36
N ILE A 218 -25.28 22.80 -16.84
CA ILE A 218 -24.82 23.24 -15.53
C ILE A 218 -24.54 24.75 -15.54
N LYS A 219 -25.03 25.45 -14.51
CA LYS A 219 -24.70 26.87 -14.30
C LYS A 219 -23.24 27.06 -13.93
N LYS A 220 -22.70 28.22 -14.31
CA LYS A 220 -21.31 28.63 -14.02
C LYS A 220 -20.92 28.53 -12.54
N GLU A 221 -21.86 28.75 -11.63
CA GLU A 221 -21.63 28.67 -10.18
C GLU A 221 -21.28 27.25 -9.68
N PHE A 222 -21.63 26.22 -10.45
CA PHE A 222 -21.37 24.82 -10.11
C PHE A 222 -20.21 24.19 -10.89
N PHE A 223 -19.60 24.90 -11.85
CA PHE A 223 -18.55 24.34 -12.71
C PHE A 223 -17.33 23.85 -11.93
N GLU A 224 -16.91 24.57 -10.89
CA GLU A 224 -15.76 24.17 -10.07
C GLU A 224 -16.03 22.89 -9.26
N ARG A 225 -17.32 22.55 -9.06
CA ARG A 225 -17.78 21.40 -8.25
C ARG A 225 -18.33 20.24 -9.08
N GLN A 226 -18.35 20.37 -10.40
CA GLN A 226 -18.87 19.36 -11.32
C GLN A 226 -18.24 17.98 -11.08
N GLY A 227 -16.93 17.92 -10.87
CA GLY A 227 -16.23 16.67 -10.54
C GLY A 227 -16.70 16.02 -9.23
N GLU A 228 -17.02 16.83 -8.21
CA GLU A 228 -17.56 16.33 -6.94
C GLU A 228 -18.95 15.73 -7.13
N PHE A 229 -19.80 16.39 -7.93
CA PHE A 229 -21.15 15.91 -8.24
C PHE A 229 -21.14 14.61 -9.03
N ILE A 230 -20.29 14.52 -10.06
CA ILE A 230 -20.12 13.29 -10.85
C ILE A 230 -19.64 12.15 -9.96
N PHE A 231 -18.63 12.39 -9.12
CA PHE A 231 -18.15 11.40 -8.16
C PHE A 231 -19.25 10.95 -7.19
N SER A 232 -20.01 11.89 -6.66
CA SER A 232 -21.04 11.63 -5.64
C SER A 232 -22.24 10.87 -6.17
N ALA A 233 -22.53 11.02 -7.47
CA ALA A 233 -23.62 10.36 -8.17
C ALA A 233 -23.17 9.12 -8.98
N ASP A 234 -21.92 8.65 -8.80
CA ASP A 234 -21.30 7.59 -9.62
C ASP A 234 -22.19 6.35 -9.82
N ASP A 235 -22.95 5.95 -8.79
CA ASP A 235 -23.81 4.76 -8.85
C ASP A 235 -25.12 4.93 -9.63
N VAL A 236 -25.47 6.18 -10.00
CA VAL A 236 -26.72 6.53 -10.70
C VAL A 236 -26.48 7.35 -11.98
N LEU A 237 -25.23 7.60 -12.38
CA LEU A 237 -24.88 8.47 -13.52
C LEU A 237 -25.60 8.10 -14.83
N GLU A 238 -25.73 6.82 -15.13
CA GLU A 238 -26.34 6.34 -16.38
C GLU A 238 -27.87 6.24 -16.32
N GLU A 239 -28.49 6.55 -15.17
CA GLU A 239 -29.92 6.41 -15.06
C GLU A 239 -30.68 7.50 -15.85
N PRO A 240 -31.75 7.13 -16.58
CA PRO A 240 -32.51 8.06 -17.41
C PRO A 240 -33.44 8.95 -16.60
N ILE A 241 -33.51 10.24 -16.92
CA ILE A 241 -34.39 11.23 -16.30
C ILE A 241 -35.47 11.65 -17.30
N GLU A 242 -36.73 11.59 -16.86
CA GLU A 242 -37.90 11.96 -17.66
C GLU A 242 -38.71 13.10 -17.01
N SER A 243 -38.54 13.33 -15.70
CA SER A 243 -39.27 14.31 -14.90
C SER A 243 -38.44 14.91 -13.75
N GLU A 244 -38.94 15.99 -13.14
CA GLU A 244 -38.35 16.52 -11.89
C GLU A 244 -38.57 15.54 -10.72
N GLU A 245 -39.69 14.82 -10.73
CA GLU A 245 -40.00 13.78 -9.76
C GLU A 245 -38.99 12.62 -9.79
N ASP A 246 -38.48 12.26 -10.99
CA ASP A 246 -37.42 11.26 -11.12
C ASP A 246 -36.12 11.72 -10.47
N ILE A 247 -35.77 13.01 -10.63
CA ILE A 247 -34.57 13.59 -10.01
C ILE A 247 -34.71 13.52 -8.49
N ASP A 248 -35.86 13.92 -7.95
CA ASP A 248 -36.11 13.87 -6.51
C ASP A 248 -36.00 12.43 -6.00
N SER A 249 -36.71 11.49 -6.62
CA SER A 249 -36.69 10.08 -6.19
C SER A 249 -35.29 9.48 -6.20
N LYS A 250 -34.49 9.75 -7.23
CA LYS A 250 -33.13 9.19 -7.36
C LYS A 250 -32.13 9.87 -6.43
N TYR A 251 -32.21 11.19 -6.32
CA TYR A 251 -31.42 11.93 -5.37
C TYR A 251 -31.69 11.44 -3.95
N GLN A 252 -32.96 11.27 -3.56
CA GLN A 252 -33.32 10.77 -2.23
C GLN A 252 -32.79 9.35 -1.99
N ALA A 253 -32.90 8.47 -2.99
CA ALA A 253 -32.34 7.11 -2.88
C ALA A 253 -30.81 7.13 -2.64
N ALA A 254 -30.07 8.00 -3.33
CA ALA A 254 -28.64 8.15 -3.14
C ALA A 254 -28.29 8.83 -1.81
N ALA A 255 -29.03 9.87 -1.43
CA ALA A 255 -28.86 10.60 -0.17
C ALA A 255 -29.06 9.68 1.04
N VAL A 256 -30.07 8.79 1.02
CA VAL A 256 -30.29 7.79 2.09
C VAL A 256 -29.06 6.88 2.25
N LYS A 257 -28.46 6.41 1.16
CA LYS A 257 -27.22 5.61 1.21
C LYS A 257 -26.07 6.44 1.81
N PHE A 258 -25.92 7.69 1.36
CA PHE A 258 -24.91 8.61 1.85
C PHE A 258 -25.02 8.82 3.36
N PHE A 259 -26.18 9.22 3.89
CA PHE A 259 -26.35 9.50 5.31
C PHE A 259 -26.15 8.25 6.17
N ARG A 260 -26.58 7.08 5.69
CA ARG A 260 -26.30 5.80 6.37
C ARG A 260 -24.81 5.50 6.44
N ALA A 261 -24.10 5.64 5.32
CA ALA A 261 -22.67 5.42 5.25
C ALA A 261 -21.91 6.43 6.12
N ARG A 262 -22.27 7.72 6.05
CA ARG A 262 -21.68 8.79 6.84
C ARG A 262 -21.86 8.58 8.33
N ASN A 263 -23.08 8.28 8.80
CA ASN A 263 -23.32 8.02 10.22
C ASN A 263 -22.50 6.82 10.73
N SER A 264 -22.40 5.77 9.92
CA SER A 264 -21.55 4.61 10.23
C SER A 264 -20.07 5.01 10.28
N GLY A 265 -19.61 5.81 9.32
CA GLY A 265 -18.25 6.31 9.23
C GLY A 265 -17.86 7.20 10.40
N LEU A 266 -18.75 8.11 10.84
CA LEU A 266 -18.56 8.95 12.02
C LEU A 266 -18.50 8.13 13.31
N ASN A 267 -19.38 7.13 13.46
CA ASN A 267 -19.34 6.21 14.60
C ASN A 267 -18.03 5.42 14.63
N ASN A 268 -17.58 4.92 13.47
CA ASN A 268 -16.30 4.23 13.35
C ASN A 268 -15.12 5.15 13.67
N THR A 269 -15.13 6.41 13.21
CA THR A 269 -14.12 7.41 13.58
C THR A 269 -14.02 7.54 15.10
N ARG A 270 -15.14 7.62 15.82
CA ARG A 270 -15.14 7.63 17.30
C ARG A 270 -14.49 6.37 17.88
N MET A 271 -14.77 5.20 17.31
CA MET A 271 -14.13 3.95 17.73
C MET A 271 -12.62 3.98 17.47
N TYR A 272 -12.17 4.42 16.29
CA TYR A 272 -10.75 4.57 15.98
C TYR A 272 -10.04 5.52 16.95
N LEU A 273 -10.64 6.68 17.22
CA LEU A 273 -10.09 7.65 18.17
C LEU A 273 -10.01 7.11 19.59
N SER A 274 -10.95 6.24 20.00
CA SER A 274 -10.90 5.57 21.31
C SER A 274 -9.73 4.59 21.46
N MET A 275 -9.13 4.16 20.35
CA MET A 275 -8.00 3.22 20.33
C MET A 275 -6.72 3.80 19.70
N VAL A 276 -6.60 5.13 19.58
CA VAL A 276 -5.46 5.77 18.88
C VAL A 276 -4.09 5.37 19.44
N GLY A 277 -3.99 5.17 20.76
CA GLY A 277 -2.75 4.71 21.42
C GLY A 277 -2.49 3.21 21.29
N GLU A 278 -3.40 2.47 20.67
CA GLU A 278 -3.37 1.01 20.57
C GLU A 278 -3.59 0.50 19.13
N LEU A 279 -3.52 1.38 18.11
CA LEU A 279 -3.50 1.00 16.70
C LEU A 279 -2.14 0.38 16.35
N ASP A 280 -2.14 -0.76 15.69
CA ASP A 280 -0.91 -1.42 15.21
C ASP A 280 -0.54 -0.98 13.80
N VAL A 281 -1.56 -0.77 12.96
CA VAL A 281 -1.37 -0.48 11.54
C VAL A 281 -2.24 0.71 11.13
N TYR A 282 -1.59 1.70 10.53
CA TYR A 282 -2.28 2.82 9.90
C TYR A 282 -2.24 2.64 8.39
N VAL A 283 -3.39 2.39 7.77
CA VAL A 283 -3.49 2.27 6.31
C VAL A 283 -3.68 3.66 5.71
N ALA A 284 -2.66 4.14 5.00
CA ALA A 284 -2.68 5.41 4.30
C ALA A 284 -2.77 5.18 2.79
N THR A 285 -3.74 5.80 2.12
CA THR A 285 -3.84 5.78 0.66
C THR A 285 -4.52 7.05 0.15
N SER A 286 -4.32 7.37 -1.13
CA SER A 286 -5.10 8.38 -1.85
C SER A 286 -6.15 7.66 -2.69
N MET A 287 -7.43 7.85 -2.36
CA MET A 287 -8.56 7.34 -3.14
C MET A 287 -9.24 8.52 -3.83
N ARG A 288 -9.42 8.43 -5.14
CA ARG A 288 -9.99 9.48 -5.99
C ARG A 288 -11.20 9.03 -6.78
N THR A 289 -11.32 7.73 -7.03
CA THR A 289 -12.42 7.11 -7.75
C THR A 289 -13.15 6.11 -6.86
N ARG A 290 -14.38 5.75 -7.23
CA ARG A 290 -15.12 4.69 -6.53
C ARG A 290 -14.37 3.35 -6.54
N GLU A 291 -13.68 3.02 -7.62
CA GLU A 291 -12.91 1.78 -7.69
C GLU A 291 -11.73 1.80 -6.72
N ASP A 292 -11.07 2.96 -6.51
CA ASP A 292 -10.01 3.09 -5.50
C ASP A 292 -10.52 2.73 -4.09
N PHE A 293 -11.73 3.15 -3.74
CA PHE A 293 -12.37 2.78 -2.46
C PHE A 293 -12.66 1.28 -2.37
N ARG A 294 -13.08 0.66 -3.47
CA ARG A 294 -13.35 -0.79 -3.53
C ARG A 294 -12.06 -1.59 -3.39
N ASP A 295 -11.04 -1.23 -4.14
CA ASP A 295 -9.76 -1.92 -4.14
C ASP A 295 -9.06 -1.78 -2.79
N MET A 296 -9.11 -0.59 -2.19
CA MET A 296 -8.60 -0.39 -0.83
C MET A 296 -9.38 -1.21 0.21
N ALA A 297 -10.71 -1.25 0.10
CA ALA A 297 -11.54 -2.07 0.98
C ALA A 297 -11.20 -3.56 0.87
N ARG A 298 -11.13 -4.10 -0.36
CA ARG A 298 -10.75 -5.49 -0.63
C ARG A 298 -9.34 -5.80 -0.15
N THR A 299 -8.41 -4.86 -0.32
CA THR A 299 -7.02 -5.01 0.13
C THR A 299 -6.96 -5.12 1.65
N CYS A 300 -7.65 -4.22 2.38
CA CYS A 300 -7.74 -4.30 3.83
C CYS A 300 -8.37 -5.62 4.27
N ASP A 301 -9.49 -6.01 3.66
CA ASP A 301 -10.18 -7.25 4.02
C ASP A 301 -9.29 -8.48 3.76
N THR A 302 -8.54 -8.50 2.65
CA THR A 302 -7.61 -9.58 2.30
C THR A 302 -6.45 -9.68 3.29
N VAL A 303 -5.81 -8.55 3.61
CA VAL A 303 -4.65 -8.52 4.52
C VAL A 303 -5.07 -8.86 5.94
N PHE A 304 -6.08 -8.18 6.48
CA PHE A 304 -6.42 -8.28 7.91
C PHE A 304 -7.36 -9.44 8.25
N SER A 305 -7.93 -10.12 7.25
CA SER A 305 -8.66 -11.38 7.46
C SER A 305 -7.78 -12.63 7.27
N ASP A 306 -6.49 -12.47 6.97
CA ASP A 306 -5.56 -13.58 6.82
C ASP A 306 -5.52 -14.42 8.11
N VAL A 307 -5.66 -15.74 7.97
CA VAL A 307 -5.71 -16.69 9.09
C VAL A 307 -4.47 -16.60 9.98
N ARG A 308 -3.31 -16.24 9.41
CA ARG A 308 -2.04 -16.09 10.13
C ARG A 308 -2.07 -14.92 11.12
N LEU A 309 -2.95 -13.94 10.90
CA LEU A 309 -3.08 -12.73 11.74
C LEU A 309 -4.24 -12.81 12.73
N LYS A 310 -5.15 -13.78 12.56
CA LYS A 310 -6.40 -13.88 13.32
C LYS A 310 -6.20 -13.82 14.84
N ASP A 311 -5.21 -14.53 15.35
CA ASP A 311 -4.94 -14.60 16.79
C ASP A 311 -4.35 -13.30 17.36
N LEU A 312 -3.72 -12.47 16.51
CA LEU A 312 -3.12 -11.19 16.93
C LEU A 312 -4.16 -10.11 17.20
N CYS A 313 -5.41 -10.30 16.78
CA CYS A 313 -6.48 -9.31 16.94
C CYS A 313 -6.02 -7.90 16.49
N LEU A 314 -5.35 -7.81 15.33
CA LEU A 314 -4.72 -6.58 14.86
C LEU A 314 -5.74 -5.44 14.73
N ARG A 315 -5.40 -4.31 15.35
CA ARG A 315 -6.19 -3.08 15.32
C ARG A 315 -5.57 -2.21 14.24
N HIS A 316 -6.31 -2.05 13.15
CA HIS A 316 -5.84 -1.29 12.00
C HIS A 316 -6.84 -0.19 11.67
N PHE A 317 -6.33 0.96 11.25
CA PHE A 317 -7.17 2.01 10.68
C PHE A 317 -7.49 1.69 9.22
N ASN A 318 -8.76 1.45 8.91
CA ASN A 318 -9.24 1.33 7.54
C ASN A 318 -9.87 2.67 7.10
N PRO A 319 -9.24 3.42 6.17
CA PRO A 319 -9.71 4.75 5.76
C PRO A 319 -11.06 4.69 5.04
N THR A 320 -11.44 3.54 4.47
CA THR A 320 -12.73 3.35 3.78
C THR A 320 -13.91 3.17 4.75
N LEU A 321 -13.65 3.12 6.06
CA LEU A 321 -14.67 2.97 7.10
C LEU A 321 -14.78 4.18 8.02
N SER A 322 -14.03 5.26 7.78
CA SER A 322 -13.92 6.43 8.65
C SER A 322 -14.35 7.70 7.91
N ALA A 323 -15.10 8.59 8.58
CA ALA A 323 -15.49 9.90 8.06
C ALA A 323 -15.09 11.02 9.03
N ALA A 324 -14.75 12.21 8.53
CA ALA A 324 -14.51 13.38 9.38
C ALA A 324 -15.81 14.16 9.65
N GLU A 325 -15.92 14.78 10.83
CA GLU A 325 -17.08 15.62 11.19
C GLU A 325 -17.10 16.94 10.43
N GLY A 326 -15.92 17.54 10.18
CA GLY A 326 -15.76 18.80 9.45
C GLY A 326 -15.34 18.57 8.01
N HIS A 327 -16.22 18.90 7.07
CA HIS A 327 -15.95 19.00 5.64
C HIS A 327 -16.67 20.21 5.05
#